data_AF-A0A3B1AZG5-F1
#
_entry.id   AF-A0A3B1AZG5-F1
#
_cell.length_a   1.000
_cell.length_b   1.000
_cell.length_c   1.000
_cell.angle_alpha   90.00
_cell.angle_beta   90.00
_cell.angle_gamma   90.00
#
_symmetry.space_group_name_H-M   'P 1'
#
loop_
_entity.id
_entity.type
_entity.pdbx_description
1 polymer ?
#
loop_
_entity_poly.entity_id
_entity_poly.type
_entity_poly.pdbx_seq_one_letter_code
_entity_poly.pdbx_strand_id
1 'polypeptide(L)' 'MARVLVPLAQGCEELEAVTIIDLLVRAGIEMVSAGLKPGSVHCSRRDVHVP' A
#
# COMPACT_ATOMS: atom_id res chain seq x y z
N MET A 1 3.65 19.21 -7.44
CA MET A 1 3.93 18.15 -6.44
C MET A 1 3.34 16.86 -6.96
N ALA A 2 4.10 15.77 -7.01
CA ALA A 2 3.57 14.48 -7.43
C ALA A 2 2.77 13.86 -6.27
N ARG A 3 1.61 13.28 -6.60
CA ARG A 3 0.74 12.59 -5.65
C ARG A 3 0.36 11.21 -6.21
N VAL A 4 0.51 10.17 -5.42
CA VAL A 4 0.38 8.77 -5.88
C VAL A 4 -0.65 8.02 -5.05
N LEU A 5 -1.52 7.27 -5.72
CA LEU A 5 -2.45 6.32 -5.12
C LEU A 5 -1.90 4.90 -5.28
N VAL A 6 -1.76 4.16 -4.17
CA VAL A 6 -1.37 2.75 -4.16
C VAL A 6 -2.59 1.90 -3.77
N PRO A 7 -3.32 1.32 -4.74
CA PRO A 7 -4.46 0.46 -4.45
C PRO A 7 -4.00 -0.90 -3.92
N LEU A 8 -4.57 -1.31 -2.79
CA LEU A 8 -4.30 -2.59 -2.14
C LEU A 8 -5.54 -3.49 -2.24
N ALA A 9 -5.38 -4.65 -2.86
CA ALA A 9 -6.42 -5.65 -3.00
C ALA A 9 -6.15 -6.85 -2.07
N GLN A 10 -7.22 -7.54 -1.66
CA GLN A 10 -7.09 -8.75 -0.86
C GLN A 10 -6.26 -9.80 -1.59
N GLY A 11 -5.29 -10.38 -0.90
CA GLY A 11 -4.36 -11.37 -1.46
C GLY A 11 -3.25 -10.80 -2.34
N CYS A 12 -3.04 -9.48 -2.38
CA CYS A 12 -1.86 -8.93 -3.05
C CYS A 12 -0.57 -9.41 -2.38
N GLU A 13 0.53 -9.38 -3.14
CA GLU A 13 1.85 -9.73 -2.63
C GLU A 13 2.39 -8.60 -1.75
N GLU A 14 2.76 -8.92 -0.51
CA GLU A 14 3.22 -7.96 0.50
C GLU A 14 4.43 -7.15 0.06
N LEU A 15 5.42 -7.82 -0.54
CA LEU A 15 6.73 -7.28 -0.82
C LEU A 15 6.64 -6.31 -1.99
N GLU A 16 5.81 -6.59 -3.00
CA GLU A 16 5.51 -5.66 -4.09
C GLU A 16 4.83 -4.38 -3.57
N ALA A 17 3.87 -4.51 -2.65
CA ALA A 17 3.17 -3.39 -2.05
C ALA A 17 4.11 -2.53 -1.18
N VAL A 18 4.83 -3.14 -0.24
CA VAL A 18 5.74 -2.43 0.67
C VAL A 18 6.89 -1.77 -0.08
N THR A 19 7.44 -2.41 -1.12
CA THR A 19 8.58 -1.87 -1.88
C THR A 19 8.24 -0.55 -2.56
N ILE A 20 7.11 -0.47 -3.26
CA ILE A 20 6.69 0.79 -3.91
C ILE A 20 6.37 1.85 -2.85
N ILE A 21 5.68 1.47 -1.77
CA ILE A 21 5.27 2.37 -0.68
C ILE A 21 6.50 3.00 0.00
N ASP A 22 7.47 2.19 0.39
CA ASP A 22 8.69 2.65 1.07
C ASP A 22 9.51 3.60 0.18
N LEU A 23 9.68 3.28 -1.10
CA LEU A 23 10.39 4.14 -2.05
C LEU A 23 9.71 5.51 -2.22
N LEU A 24 8.39 5.55 -2.38
CA LEU A 24 7.65 6.80 -2.57
C LEU A 24 7.71 7.69 -1.31
N VAL A 25 7.55 7.10 -0.12
CA VAL A 25 7.65 7.82 1.16
C VAL A 25 9.06 8.38 1.35
N ARG A 26 10.11 7.58 1.11
CA ARG A 26 11.51 8.03 1.20
C ARG A 26 11.87 9.10 0.16
N ALA A 27 11.21 9.11 -0.99
CA ALA A 27 11.35 10.13 -2.01
C ALA A 27 10.61 11.44 -1.66
N GLY A 28 9.89 11.51 -0.53
CA GLY A 28 9.11 12.69 -0.13
C GLY A 28 7.89 12.95 -1.02
N ILE A 29 7.38 11.91 -1.70
CA ILE A 29 6.19 12.00 -2.56
C ILE A 29 4.94 11.85 -1.68
N GLU A 30 3.93 12.68 -1.92
CA GLU A 30 2.64 12.53 -1.24
C GLU A 30 1.96 11.23 -1.73
N MET A 31 1.82 10.26 -0.83
CA MET A 31 1.27 8.94 -1.16
C MET A 31 0.06 8.62 -0.29
N VAL A 32 -0.95 8.03 -0.93
CA VAL A 32 -2.15 7.48 -0.28
C VAL A 32 -2.27 6.02 -0.65
N SER A 33 -2.40 5.13 0.34
CA SER A 33 -2.83 3.75 0.10
C SER A 33 -4.34 3.62 0.30
N ALA A 34 -4.99 2.75 -0.48
CA ALA A 34 -6.42 2.55 -0.39
C ALA A 34 -6.81 1.08 -0.59
N GLY A 35 -7.63 0.55 0.32
CA GLY A 35 -8.26 -0.76 0.16
C GLY A 35 -9.50 -0.70 -0.73
N LEU A 36 -9.88 -1.85 -1.32
CA LEU A 36 -11.13 -1.99 -2.07
C LEU A 36 -12.40 -1.87 -1.21
N LYS A 37 -12.27 -2.07 0.10
CA LYS A 37 -13.34 -2.01 1.10
C LYS A 37 -12.79 -1.35 2.37
N PRO A 38 -13.66 -0.78 3.23
CA PRO A 38 -13.24 -0.32 4.55
C PRO A 38 -12.63 -1.47 5.38
N GLY A 39 -11.61 -1.14 6.18
CA GLY A 39 -10.92 -2.09 7.05
C GLY A 39 -9.57 -2.54 6.51
N SER A 40 -9.01 -3.58 7.14
CA SER A 40 -7.68 -4.10 6.80
C SER A 40 -7.66 -4.84 5.45
N VAL A 41 -6.55 -4.66 4.73
CA VAL A 41 -6.20 -5.53 3.60
C VAL A 41 -5.31 -6.66 4.10
N HIS A 42 -5.72 -7.90 3.85
CA HIS A 42 -4.91 -9.08 4.10
C HIS A 42 -4.15 -9.44 2.83
N CYS A 43 -2.84 -9.35 2.90
CA CYS A 43 -1.97 -9.77 1.82
C CYS A 43 -1.71 -11.29 1.89
N SER A 44 -0.98 -11.84 0.91
CA SER A 44 -0.85 -13.28 0.66
C SER A 44 -0.37 -14.14 1.86
N ARG A 45 0.45 -13.58 2.75
CA ARG A 45 1.09 -14.20 3.91
C ARG A 45 0.55 -13.71 5.27
N ARG A 46 -0.57 -12.98 5.27
CA ARG A 46 -1.38 -12.51 6.43
C ARG A 46 -1.04 -11.13 7.00
N ASP A 47 -0.12 -10.37 6.41
CA ASP A 47 0.22 -9.07 7.00
C ASP A 47 -0.86 -8.02 6.72
N VAL A 48 -1.18 -7.26 7.77
CA VAL A 48 -2.18 -6.19 7.77
C VAL A 48 -1.47 -4.88 7.45
N HIS A 49 -1.65 -4.39 6.23
CA HIS A 49 -1.21 -3.04 5.85
C HIS A 49 -2.43 -2.12 5.92
N VAL A 50 -2.48 -1.27 6.95
CA VAL A 50 -3.38 -0.13 7.04
C VAL A 50 -2.57 1.05 7.55
N PRO A 51 -2.62 2.22 6.88
CA PRO A 51 -2.74 3.48 7.58
C PRO A 51 -4.20 3.72 7.98
#